data_AF-A0A7V1MPC1-F1
#
_entry.id   AF-A0A7V1MPC1-F1
#
_cell.length_a   1.000
_cell.length_b   1.000
_cell.length_c   1.000
_cell.angle_alpha   90.00
_cell.angle_beta   90.00
_cell.angle_gamma   90.00
#
_symmetry.space_group_name_H-M   'P 1'
#
loop_
_entity.id
_entity.type
_entity.pdbx_description
1 polymer ?
#
loop_
_entity_poly.entity_id
_entity_poly.type
_entity_poly.pdbx_seq_one_letter_code
_entity_poly.pdbx_strand_id
1 'polypeptide(L)'
;MKFRHLVLILPHFLFYQSGQADPVISLFIRPYPQAHATTQKIKKVGKIARHTIEGIADYQIPAGIFSTYAGYLNISDLDGQIVFPRKHAKPVIQLIITTRITPILMFEKTVHHWELVPGVPAQMYTFEQTFNEGTKTFYWDVYPAQLPEDNIIPLSALIIFAKPRYFYVPTGITITDDSPNFILPTIYARKGIKITNNALYVFNLSHFFGQVYYRYKKQSKRYEILVHD
;
A
#
# COMPACT_ATOMS: atom_id res chain seq x y z
N MET A 1 -49.77 -33.11 45.98
CA MET A 1 -49.38 -33.15 44.55
C MET A 1 -48.39 -32.01 44.32
N LYS A 2 -47.08 -32.30 44.25
CA LYS A 2 -46.02 -31.27 44.22
C LYS A 2 -45.55 -31.03 42.77
N PHE A 3 -45.84 -29.87 42.21
CA PHE A 3 -45.33 -29.45 40.90
C PHE A 3 -43.85 -29.08 41.02
N ARG A 4 -42.97 -29.84 40.34
CA ARG A 4 -41.55 -29.50 40.17
C ARG A 4 -41.43 -28.57 38.97
N HIS A 5 -41.04 -27.32 39.20
CA HIS A 5 -40.74 -26.36 38.14
C HIS A 5 -39.42 -26.75 37.46
N LEU A 6 -39.52 -27.22 36.21
CA LEU A 6 -38.40 -27.44 35.33
C LEU A 6 -37.97 -26.07 34.78
N VAL A 7 -36.97 -25.44 35.40
CA VAL A 7 -36.37 -24.20 34.88
C VAL A 7 -35.45 -24.58 33.73
N LEU A 8 -35.93 -24.37 32.51
CA LEU A 8 -35.18 -24.61 31.28
C LEU A 8 -34.26 -23.41 31.05
N ILE A 9 -33.02 -23.50 31.55
CA ILE A 9 -31.98 -22.49 31.30
C ILE A 9 -31.54 -22.69 29.85
N LEU A 10 -32.10 -21.89 28.93
CA LEU A 10 -31.59 -21.76 27.57
C LEU A 10 -30.26 -20.99 27.66
N PRO A 11 -29.09 -21.62 27.43
CA PRO A 11 -27.86 -20.86 27.33
C PRO A 11 -27.97 -20.02 26.05
N HIS A 12 -28.23 -18.72 26.21
CA HIS A 12 -28.00 -17.73 25.16
C HIS A 12 -26.50 -17.72 24.89
N PHE A 13 -26.04 -18.64 24.05
CA PHE A 13 -24.75 -18.55 23.39
C PHE A 13 -24.82 -17.37 22.44
N LEU A 14 -24.61 -16.17 22.99
CA LEU A 14 -24.29 -14.97 22.23
C LEU A 14 -22.89 -15.18 21.62
N PHE A 15 -22.82 -15.99 20.58
CA PHE A 15 -21.68 -16.00 19.66
C PHE A 15 -21.72 -14.71 18.85
N TYR A 16 -21.39 -13.59 19.48
CA TYR A 16 -20.91 -12.41 18.77
C TYR A 16 -19.51 -12.75 18.23
N GLN A 17 -19.46 -13.54 17.16
CA GLN A 17 -18.29 -13.53 16.30
C GLN A 17 -18.31 -12.21 15.54
N SER A 18 -17.79 -11.15 16.17
CA SER A 18 -17.37 -9.97 15.45
C SER A 18 -16.16 -10.36 14.60
N GLY A 19 -16.42 -10.99 13.45
CA GLY A 19 -15.44 -11.16 12.39
C GLY A 19 -15.14 -9.79 11.78
N GLN A 20 -14.52 -8.91 12.55
CA GLN A 20 -14.00 -7.66 12.02
C GLN A 20 -12.80 -8.02 11.16
N ALA A 21 -12.94 -7.79 9.86
CA ALA A 21 -11.82 -7.85 8.95
C ALA A 21 -10.75 -6.85 9.43
N ASP A 22 -9.48 -7.26 9.38
CA ASP A 22 -8.38 -6.36 9.71
C ASP A 22 -8.45 -5.13 8.79
N PRO A 23 -8.29 -3.91 9.35
CA PRO A 23 -8.33 -2.69 8.55
C PRO A 23 -7.22 -2.70 7.50
N VAL A 24 -7.48 -2.12 6.34
CA VAL A 24 -6.53 -2.06 5.21
C VAL A 24 -6.18 -0.64 4.81
N ILE A 25 -5.03 -0.48 4.14
CA ILE A 25 -4.62 0.72 3.42
C ILE A 25 -4.70 0.38 1.93
N SER A 26 -5.47 1.16 1.17
CA SER A 26 -5.59 1.04 -0.27
C SER A 26 -5.09 2.32 -0.94
N LEU A 27 -4.27 2.17 -1.97
CA LEU A 27 -3.86 3.28 -2.83
C LEU A 27 -4.13 2.92 -4.29
N PHE A 28 -4.40 3.94 -5.10
CA PHE A 28 -4.61 3.78 -6.53
C PHE A 28 -3.55 4.56 -7.29
N ILE A 29 -2.90 3.90 -8.24
CA ILE A 29 -2.01 4.51 -9.22
C ILE A 29 -2.77 4.59 -10.54
N ARG A 30 -2.94 5.79 -11.08
CA ARG A 30 -3.62 5.99 -12.38
C ARG A 30 -2.65 6.61 -13.37
N PRO A 31 -2.85 6.42 -14.68
CA PRO A 31 -2.13 7.21 -15.68
C PRO A 31 -2.33 8.69 -15.44
N TYR A 32 -1.26 9.48 -15.50
CA TYR A 32 -1.36 10.93 -15.44
C TYR A 32 -2.27 11.42 -16.57
N PRO A 33 -3.29 12.26 -16.30
CA PRO A 33 -4.20 12.73 -17.33
C PRO A 33 -3.40 13.49 -18.38
N GLN A 34 -3.19 12.88 -19.54
CA GLN A 34 -2.62 13.58 -20.68
C GLN A 34 -3.75 14.46 -21.19
N ALA A 35 -3.58 15.79 -21.14
CA ALA A 35 -4.42 16.68 -21.92
C ALA A 35 -4.42 16.11 -23.34
N HIS A 36 -5.60 15.68 -23.83
CA HIS A 36 -5.74 14.93 -25.07
C HIS A 36 -5.12 15.70 -26.24
N ALA A 37 -3.82 15.50 -26.46
CA ALA A 37 -3.09 16.06 -27.57
C ALA A 37 -3.38 15.16 -28.77
N THR A 38 -4.45 15.54 -29.45
CA THR A 38 -4.73 15.24 -30.86
C THR A 38 -5.21 13.82 -31.11
N THR A 39 -6.51 13.72 -31.36
CA THR A 39 -7.12 12.71 -32.22
C THR A 39 -6.23 12.49 -33.45
N GLN A 40 -5.40 11.44 -33.42
CA GLN A 40 -4.70 11.01 -34.62
C GLN A 40 -5.75 10.51 -35.59
N LYS A 41 -6.18 11.40 -36.51
CA LYS A 41 -7.01 11.03 -37.65
C LYS A 41 -6.31 9.86 -38.34
N ILE A 42 -6.92 8.68 -38.27
CA ILE A 42 -6.49 7.47 -38.97
C ILE A 42 -6.59 7.75 -40.47
N LYS A 43 -5.58 8.40 -41.04
CA LYS A 43 -5.44 8.66 -42.47
C LYS A 43 -4.60 7.53 -43.06
N LYS A 44 -5.22 6.35 -43.23
CA LYS A 44 -4.99 5.39 -44.35
C LYS A 44 -5.50 4.00 -43.97
N VAL A 45 -6.55 3.57 -44.66
CA VAL A 45 -7.07 2.20 -44.64
C VAL A 45 -6.06 1.31 -45.37
N GLY A 46 -5.66 0.18 -44.78
CA GLY A 46 -4.90 -0.88 -45.47
C GLY A 46 -3.42 -1.07 -45.11
N LYS A 47 -2.85 -0.26 -44.20
CA LYS A 47 -1.53 -0.54 -43.60
C LYS A 47 -1.62 -0.31 -42.10
N ILE A 48 -1.46 -1.36 -41.29
CA ILE A 48 -1.26 -1.19 -39.84
C ILE A 48 0.04 -0.42 -39.69
N ALA A 49 -0.06 0.87 -39.35
CA ALA A 49 1.10 1.70 -39.15
C ALA A 49 1.84 1.15 -37.92
N ARG A 50 3.15 0.94 -38.03
CA ARG A 50 4.02 0.50 -36.93
C ARG A 50 3.83 1.34 -35.65
N HIS A 51 3.51 2.63 -35.84
CA HIS A 51 3.18 3.59 -34.78
C HIS A 51 1.89 3.28 -34.01
N THR A 52 0.93 2.55 -34.60
CA THR A 52 -0.29 2.10 -33.90
C THR A 52 0.03 0.99 -32.90
N ILE A 53 1.01 0.12 -33.21
CA ILE A 53 1.48 -0.92 -32.28
C ILE A 53 2.33 -0.31 -31.17
N GLU A 54 3.21 0.65 -31.50
CA GLU A 54 3.99 1.42 -30.51
C GLU A 54 3.08 2.20 -29.55
N GLY A 55 1.99 2.80 -30.04
CA GLY A 55 1.02 3.51 -29.20
C GLY A 55 0.22 2.61 -28.24
N ILE A 56 0.01 1.33 -28.58
CA ILE A 56 -0.61 0.33 -27.69
C ILE A 56 0.42 -0.21 -26.69
N ALA A 57 1.69 -0.34 -27.07
CA ALA A 57 2.78 -0.71 -26.16
C ALA A 57 3.17 0.43 -25.19
N ASP A 58 2.91 1.69 -25.55
CA ASP A 58 3.07 2.87 -24.71
C ASP A 58 1.88 3.13 -23.77
N TYR A 59 0.88 2.24 -23.75
CA TYR A 59 -0.21 2.33 -22.79
C TYR A 59 0.39 2.28 -21.38
N GLN A 60 0.14 3.34 -20.60
CA GLN A 60 0.65 3.48 -19.25
C GLN A 60 -0.11 2.53 -18.34
N ILE A 61 0.17 1.23 -18.42
CA ILE A 61 -0.49 0.26 -17.56
C ILE A 61 -0.01 0.55 -16.13
N PRO A 62 -0.90 0.95 -15.20
CA PRO A 62 -0.50 1.24 -13.82
C PRO A 62 -0.25 -0.04 -13.00
N ALA A 63 -0.31 -1.21 -13.64
CA ALA A 63 -0.01 -2.51 -13.06
C ALA A 63 1.51 -2.77 -12.95
N GLY A 64 1.88 -3.68 -12.06
CA GLY A 64 3.27 -4.13 -11.94
C GLY A 64 4.18 -3.21 -11.11
N ILE A 65 3.62 -2.18 -10.45
CA ILE A 65 4.38 -1.25 -9.60
C ILE A 65 4.49 -1.87 -8.22
N PHE A 66 5.72 -2.23 -7.84
CA PHE A 66 6.01 -2.80 -6.53
C PHE A 66 6.00 -1.74 -5.44
N SER A 67 5.46 -2.12 -4.29
CA SER A 67 5.43 -1.29 -3.08
C SER A 67 5.61 -2.14 -1.83
N THR A 68 6.07 -1.54 -0.74
CA THR A 68 6.14 -2.20 0.57
C THR A 68 5.60 -1.31 1.68
N TYR A 69 5.06 -1.94 2.72
CA TYR A 69 4.58 -1.30 3.93
C TYR A 69 4.68 -2.29 5.10
N ALA A 70 5.29 -1.86 6.21
CA ALA A 70 5.37 -2.63 7.46
C ALA A 70 5.77 -4.12 7.26
N GLY A 71 6.76 -4.39 6.39
CA GLY A 71 7.25 -5.75 6.12
C GLY A 71 6.44 -6.54 5.08
N TYR A 72 5.32 -6.01 4.59
CA TYR A 72 4.57 -6.58 3.47
C TYR A 72 5.12 -6.05 2.14
N LEU A 73 5.16 -6.91 1.13
CA LEU A 73 5.47 -6.56 -0.25
C LEU A 73 4.25 -6.84 -1.11
N ASN A 74 3.84 -5.87 -1.94
CA ASN A 74 2.72 -6.03 -2.85
C ASN A 74 3.00 -5.35 -4.20
N ILE A 75 2.17 -5.63 -5.19
CA ILE A 75 2.28 -5.14 -6.56
C ILE A 75 0.94 -4.57 -7.00
N SER A 76 0.95 -3.49 -7.80
CA SER A 76 -0.28 -2.95 -8.35
C SER A 76 -0.94 -3.90 -9.36
N ASP A 77 -2.26 -4.03 -9.26
CA ASP A 77 -3.07 -4.82 -10.17
C ASP A 77 -3.38 -4.07 -11.49
N LEU A 78 -4.25 -4.65 -12.32
CA LEU A 78 -4.64 -4.08 -13.62
C LEU A 78 -5.32 -2.71 -13.50
N ASP A 79 -5.96 -2.43 -12.37
CA ASP A 79 -6.60 -1.15 -12.07
C ASP A 79 -5.65 -0.15 -11.41
N GLY A 80 -4.43 -0.59 -11.09
CA GLY A 80 -3.41 0.19 -10.39
C GLY A 80 -3.61 0.21 -8.88
N GLN A 81 -4.46 -0.65 -8.33
CA GLN A 81 -4.71 -0.72 -6.89
C GLN A 81 -3.59 -1.49 -6.19
N ILE A 82 -3.18 -1.00 -5.02
CA ILE A 82 -2.31 -1.71 -4.08
C ILE A 82 -3.01 -1.72 -2.72
N VAL A 83 -3.04 -2.87 -2.05
CA VAL A 83 -3.68 -3.03 -0.73
C VAL A 83 -2.69 -3.61 0.27
N PHE A 84 -2.63 -3.02 1.46
CA PHE A 84 -1.84 -3.51 2.59
C PHE A 84 -2.71 -3.65 3.85
N PRO A 85 -2.42 -4.61 4.74
CA PRO A 85 -3.04 -4.60 6.07
C PRO A 85 -2.52 -3.40 6.86
N ARG A 86 -3.40 -2.63 7.49
CA ARG A 86 -3.03 -1.47 8.32
C ARG A 86 -2.40 -1.95 9.63
N LYS A 87 -1.18 -1.48 9.94
CA LYS A 87 -0.42 -1.89 11.14
C LYS A 87 -0.25 -0.80 12.20
N HIS A 88 -0.87 0.36 12.02
CA HIS A 88 -0.85 1.44 13.02
C HIS A 88 -2.22 2.11 13.17
N ALA A 89 -2.47 2.64 14.37
CA ALA A 89 -3.74 3.29 14.71
C ALA A 89 -3.80 4.77 14.30
N LYS A 90 -2.65 5.45 14.17
CA LYS A 90 -2.64 6.88 13.82
C LYS A 90 -3.19 7.12 12.40
N PRO A 91 -3.96 8.20 12.16
CA PRO A 91 -4.48 8.56 10.85
C PRO A 91 -3.43 9.23 9.96
N VAL A 92 -2.19 8.76 9.99
CA VAL A 92 -1.06 9.37 9.29
C VAL A 92 -0.29 8.30 8.51
N ILE A 93 -0.25 8.45 7.19
CA ILE A 93 0.57 7.63 6.30
C ILE A 93 1.68 8.49 5.70
N GLN A 94 2.90 8.00 5.79
CA GLN A 94 4.01 8.58 5.04
C GLN A 94 4.21 7.77 3.78
N LEU A 95 4.30 8.44 2.64
CA LEU A 95 4.58 7.83 1.35
C LEU A 95 5.99 8.21 0.93
N ILE A 96 6.81 7.24 0.60
CA ILE A 96 8.13 7.42 0.01
C ILE A 96 8.12 6.85 -1.40
N ILE A 97 8.57 7.62 -2.37
CA ILE A 97 8.81 7.14 -3.73
C ILE A 97 10.31 7.13 -3.94
N THR A 98 10.90 5.97 -4.21
CA THR A 98 12.34 5.80 -4.46
C THR A 98 12.59 4.57 -5.31
N THR A 99 13.71 4.51 -6.02
CA THR A 99 14.07 3.27 -6.74
C THR A 99 14.67 2.20 -5.85
N ARG A 100 15.26 2.58 -4.70
CA ARG A 100 16.05 1.67 -3.85
C ARG A 100 16.03 2.11 -2.39
N ILE A 101 16.07 1.11 -1.53
CA ILE A 101 16.28 1.14 -0.08
C ILE A 101 17.32 0.06 0.29
N THR A 102 17.88 0.11 1.48
CA THR A 102 18.83 -0.91 1.95
C THR A 102 18.40 -1.40 3.34
N PRO A 103 18.35 -2.72 3.57
CA PRO A 103 18.09 -3.24 4.91
C PRO A 103 19.35 -3.11 5.75
N ILE A 104 19.20 -2.62 6.98
CA ILE A 104 20.25 -2.70 7.99
C ILE A 104 19.96 -3.93 8.85
N LEU A 105 20.88 -4.88 8.82
CA LEU A 105 20.72 -6.18 9.47
C LEU A 105 21.29 -6.16 10.90
N MET A 106 20.60 -6.83 11.81
CA MET A 106 21.13 -7.25 13.11
C MET A 106 21.83 -8.62 12.98
N PHE A 107 22.26 -9.15 14.12
CA PHE A 107 22.68 -10.55 14.24
C PHE A 107 21.60 -11.50 13.68
N GLU A 108 22.04 -12.63 13.11
CA GLU A 108 21.14 -13.68 12.58
C GLU A 108 20.22 -13.29 11.40
N LYS A 109 20.56 -12.23 10.64
CA LYS A 109 19.83 -11.80 9.43
C LYS A 109 18.46 -11.15 9.70
N THR A 110 18.18 -10.77 10.94
CA THR A 110 17.00 -9.96 11.28
C THR A 110 17.16 -8.54 10.77
N VAL A 111 16.17 -8.00 10.04
CA VAL A 111 16.20 -6.60 9.59
C VAL A 111 15.91 -5.70 10.79
N HIS A 112 16.85 -4.82 11.15
CA HIS A 112 16.66 -3.80 12.18
C HIS A 112 15.74 -2.69 11.68
N HIS A 113 16.09 -2.11 10.54
CA HIS A 113 15.34 -1.05 9.86
C HIS A 113 15.74 -0.96 8.39
N TRP A 114 15.04 -0.11 7.66
CA TRP A 114 15.32 0.20 6.26
C TRP A 114 15.88 1.61 6.15
N GLU A 115 16.85 1.80 5.27
CA GLU A 115 17.43 3.11 4.98
C GLU A 115 17.24 3.52 3.52
N LEU A 116 17.15 4.82 3.28
CA LEU A 116 17.30 5.40 1.95
C LEU A 116 18.77 5.30 1.51
N VAL A 117 18.99 4.92 0.26
CA VAL A 117 20.35 4.84 -0.29
C VAL A 117 20.87 6.25 -0.62
N PRO A 118 22.00 6.70 -0.05
CA PRO A 118 22.55 8.02 -0.34
C PRO A 118 22.77 8.24 -1.85
N GLY A 119 22.38 9.42 -2.35
CA GLY A 119 22.48 9.78 -3.77
C GLY A 119 21.42 9.15 -4.69
N VAL A 120 20.55 8.27 -4.17
CA VAL A 120 19.39 7.77 -4.93
C VAL A 120 18.22 8.74 -4.79
N PRO A 121 17.60 9.19 -5.90
CA PRO A 121 16.46 10.10 -5.82
C PRO A 121 15.30 9.50 -5.03
N ALA A 122 14.85 10.24 -4.02
CA ALA A 122 13.67 9.92 -3.21
C ALA A 122 12.79 11.17 -3.04
N GLN A 123 11.49 10.97 -2.86
CA GLN A 123 10.55 12.01 -2.46
C GLN A 123 9.62 11.44 -1.39
N MET A 124 9.24 12.28 -0.42
CA MET A 124 8.36 11.90 0.67
C MET A 124 7.14 12.82 0.74
N TYR A 125 6.01 12.24 1.06
CA TYR A 125 4.73 12.92 1.26
C TYR A 125 4.08 12.40 2.55
N THR A 126 3.33 13.27 3.21
CA THR A 126 2.52 12.90 4.37
C THR A 126 1.04 13.01 3.99
N PHE A 127 0.28 11.99 4.36
CA PHE A 127 -1.17 11.90 4.24
C PHE A 127 -1.74 11.88 5.65
N GLU A 128 -2.45 12.92 6.04
CA GLU A 128 -3.04 13.05 7.38
C GLU A 128 -4.56 13.16 7.27
N GLN A 129 -5.28 12.19 7.85
CA GLN A 129 -6.74 12.24 7.87
C GLN A 129 -7.19 13.10 9.05
N THR A 130 -7.94 14.15 8.75
CA THR A 130 -8.47 15.09 9.73
C THR A 130 -9.99 15.16 9.60
N PHE A 131 -10.67 15.38 10.73
CA PHE A 131 -12.11 15.65 10.78
C PHE A 131 -12.37 17.16 10.75
N ASN A 132 -13.21 17.63 9.84
CA ASN A 132 -13.63 19.03 9.81
C ASN A 132 -14.94 19.20 10.60
N GLU A 133 -14.89 19.92 11.72
CA GLU A 133 -16.07 20.17 12.56
C GLU A 133 -17.17 20.99 11.88
N GLY A 134 -16.82 21.86 10.93
CA GLY A 134 -17.77 22.72 10.22
C GLY A 134 -18.56 21.98 9.15
N THR A 135 -17.91 21.12 8.37
CA THR A 135 -18.57 20.31 7.32
C THR A 135 -19.00 18.93 7.79
N LYS A 136 -18.57 18.50 8.99
CA LYS A 136 -18.77 17.16 9.55
C LYS A 136 -18.31 16.04 8.61
N THR A 137 -17.20 16.29 7.91
CA THR A 137 -16.61 15.33 6.96
C THR A 137 -15.14 15.07 7.29
N PHE A 138 -14.68 13.86 6.98
CA PHE A 138 -13.26 13.53 7.00
C PHE A 138 -12.60 13.93 5.69
N TYR A 139 -11.33 14.28 5.76
CA TYR A 139 -10.51 14.57 4.59
C TYR A 139 -9.06 14.16 4.83
N TRP A 140 -8.38 13.79 3.75
CA TRP A 140 -6.93 13.68 3.70
C TRP A 140 -6.34 15.04 3.38
N ASP A 141 -5.42 15.51 4.21
CA ASP A 141 -4.49 16.57 3.86
C ASP A 141 -3.17 15.95 3.41
N VAL A 142 -2.74 16.29 2.19
CA VAL A 142 -1.54 15.72 1.56
C VAL A 142 -0.52 16.81 1.31
N TYR A 143 0.67 16.68 1.88
CA TYR A 143 1.73 17.67 1.69
C TYR A 143 3.10 17.02 1.50
N PRO A 144 4.03 17.67 0.77
CA PRO A 144 5.40 17.22 0.69
C PRO A 144 6.05 17.22 2.08
N ALA A 145 6.82 16.20 2.39
CA ALA A 145 7.57 16.09 3.62
C ALA A 145 9.08 16.05 3.32
N GLN A 146 9.88 16.50 4.29
CA GLN A 146 11.33 16.34 4.22
C GLN A 146 11.70 14.87 4.40
N LEU A 147 12.72 14.42 3.69
CA LEU A 147 13.29 13.09 3.89
C LEU A 147 13.96 13.05 5.29
N PRO A 148 13.98 11.87 5.95
CA PRO A 148 14.66 11.72 7.24
C PRO A 148 16.15 12.04 7.12
N GLU A 149 16.68 12.85 8.05
CA GLU A 149 18.07 13.32 8.02
C GLU A 149 19.08 12.16 8.18
N ASP A 150 18.71 11.14 8.96
CA ASP A 150 19.49 9.93 9.19
C ASP A 150 19.27 8.86 8.11
N ASN A 151 18.47 9.15 7.08
CA ASN A 151 18.02 8.22 6.04
C ASN A 151 17.19 7.03 6.56
N ILE A 152 16.85 6.95 7.86
CA ILE A 152 16.09 5.84 8.43
C ILE A 152 14.63 5.98 8.01
N ILE A 153 14.11 4.98 7.32
CA ILE A 153 12.73 4.97 6.84
C ILE A 153 11.79 4.62 8.01
N PRO A 154 10.79 5.47 8.32
CA PRO A 154 9.83 5.17 9.37
C PRO A 154 9.05 3.88 9.09
N LEU A 155 8.79 3.07 10.13
CA LEU A 155 8.09 1.79 9.98
C LEU A 155 6.67 1.92 9.40
N SER A 156 6.03 3.06 9.64
CA SER A 156 4.70 3.40 9.11
C SER A 156 4.72 3.92 7.67
N ALA A 157 5.90 4.06 7.06
CA ALA A 157 6.02 4.55 5.69
C ALA A 157 5.65 3.45 4.68
N LEU A 158 4.83 3.84 3.70
CA LEU A 158 4.58 3.10 2.49
C LEU A 158 5.61 3.51 1.45
N ILE A 159 6.33 2.55 0.87
CA ILE A 159 7.37 2.81 -0.13
C ILE A 159 6.87 2.31 -1.49
N ILE A 160 6.92 3.16 -2.52
CA ILE A 160 6.72 2.80 -3.92
C ILE A 160 8.09 2.69 -4.59
N PHE A 161 8.40 1.51 -5.16
CA PHE A 161 9.65 1.26 -5.88
C PHE A 161 9.60 1.85 -7.29
N ALA A 162 9.90 3.14 -7.43
CA ALA A 162 9.96 3.83 -8.70
C ALA A 162 10.79 5.12 -8.67
N LYS A 163 11.13 5.66 -9.85
CA LYS A 163 11.79 6.98 -9.92
C LYS A 163 10.78 8.08 -9.58
N PRO A 164 11.06 8.96 -8.60
CA PRO A 164 10.11 9.98 -8.16
C PRO A 164 9.60 10.88 -9.29
N ARG A 165 10.48 11.25 -10.24
CA ARG A 165 10.13 12.10 -11.40
C ARG A 165 9.00 11.55 -12.29
N TYR A 166 8.71 10.25 -12.22
CA TYR A 166 7.65 9.59 -12.99
C TYR A 166 6.33 9.54 -12.23
N PHE A 167 6.24 10.11 -11.05
CA PHE A 167 5.02 10.15 -10.26
C PHE A 167 4.61 11.60 -10.01
N TYR A 168 3.32 11.80 -9.91
CA TYR A 168 2.72 13.03 -9.43
C TYR A 168 1.74 12.67 -8.31
N VAL A 169 2.06 13.14 -7.10
CA VAL A 169 1.21 13.00 -5.93
C VAL A 169 0.44 14.32 -5.77
N PRO A 170 -0.90 14.32 -5.86
CA PRO A 170 -1.67 15.53 -5.65
C PRO A 170 -1.55 15.98 -4.19
N THR A 171 -1.22 17.24 -3.97
CA THR A 171 -1.15 17.86 -2.64
C THR A 171 -2.41 18.66 -2.34
N GLY A 172 -2.75 18.83 -1.08
CA GLY A 172 -3.93 19.51 -0.58
C GLY A 172 -5.01 18.55 -0.07
N ILE A 173 -6.22 19.07 0.03
CA ILE A 173 -7.35 18.41 0.70
C ILE A 173 -8.10 17.50 -0.27
N THR A 174 -8.36 16.26 0.14
CA THR A 174 -9.25 15.31 -0.55
C THR A 174 -10.26 14.73 0.43
N ILE A 175 -11.55 14.90 0.16
CA ILE A 175 -12.62 14.37 1.03
C ILE A 175 -12.55 12.84 1.07
N THR A 176 -12.83 12.25 2.22
CA THR A 176 -12.86 10.81 2.43
C THR A 176 -13.94 10.42 3.43
N ASP A 177 -14.24 9.13 3.51
CA ASP A 177 -15.24 8.59 4.43
C ASP A 177 -14.65 8.27 5.81
N ASP A 178 -15.50 8.25 6.83
CA ASP A 178 -15.16 7.73 8.16
C ASP A 178 -15.10 6.20 8.10
N SER A 179 -13.93 5.66 7.80
CA SER A 179 -13.72 4.23 7.65
C SER A 179 -12.45 3.79 8.37
N PRO A 180 -12.47 2.60 9.03
CA PRO A 180 -11.25 2.00 9.55
C PRO A 180 -10.25 1.65 8.43
N ASN A 181 -10.75 1.49 7.19
CA ASN A 181 -9.95 1.29 6.00
C ASN A 181 -9.50 2.64 5.43
N PHE A 182 -8.21 2.79 5.22
CA PHE A 182 -7.65 3.99 4.60
C PHE A 182 -7.67 3.84 3.09
N ILE A 183 -8.47 4.67 2.42
CA ILE A 183 -8.42 4.82 0.97
C ILE A 183 -7.67 6.11 0.69
N LEU A 184 -6.42 5.97 0.26
CA LEU A 184 -5.54 7.10 0.00
C LEU A 184 -5.94 7.81 -1.31
N PRO A 185 -5.74 9.14 -1.40
CA PRO A 185 -5.86 9.88 -2.65
C PRO A 185 -5.07 9.24 -3.79
N THR A 186 -5.62 9.31 -5.00
CA THR A 186 -5.03 8.70 -6.20
C THR A 186 -3.70 9.36 -6.54
N ILE A 187 -2.69 8.54 -6.84
CA ILE A 187 -1.38 8.97 -7.32
C ILE A 187 -1.33 8.76 -8.84
N TYR A 188 -0.62 9.64 -9.55
CA TYR A 188 -0.56 9.59 -11.00
C TYR A 188 0.82 9.19 -11.52
N ALA A 189 0.86 8.12 -12.32
CA ALA A 189 2.04 7.68 -13.03
C ALA A 189 2.20 8.43 -14.37
N ARG A 190 3.34 9.10 -14.54
CA ARG A 190 3.79 9.71 -15.80
C ARG A 190 4.45 8.64 -16.70
N LYS A 191 4.64 8.96 -17.98
CA LYS A 191 5.18 8.02 -18.97
C LYS A 191 6.60 7.54 -18.58
N GLY A 192 6.92 6.28 -18.90
CA GLY A 192 8.29 5.75 -18.83
C GLY A 192 8.66 4.93 -17.60
N ILE A 193 7.69 4.32 -16.90
CA ILE A 193 7.99 3.38 -15.80
C ILE A 193 8.53 2.07 -16.39
N LYS A 194 9.84 1.81 -16.20
CA LYS A 194 10.48 0.54 -16.57
C LYS A 194 10.29 -0.49 -15.46
N ILE A 195 9.18 -1.24 -15.52
CA ILE A 195 8.78 -2.22 -14.50
C ILE A 195 9.87 -3.29 -14.29
N THR A 196 10.49 -3.77 -15.37
CA THR A 196 11.47 -4.88 -15.34
C THR A 196 12.69 -4.61 -14.45
N ASN A 197 13.21 -3.39 -14.48
CA ASN A 197 14.39 -3.03 -13.68
C ASN A 197 14.08 -3.03 -12.17
N ASN A 198 12.87 -2.62 -11.79
CA ASN A 198 12.46 -2.60 -10.40
C ASN A 198 12.09 -4.00 -9.91
N ALA A 199 11.53 -4.84 -10.79
CA ALA A 199 11.17 -6.23 -10.46
C ALA A 199 12.36 -7.05 -9.98
N LEU A 200 13.50 -7.02 -10.68
CA LEU A 200 14.70 -7.77 -10.28
C LEU A 200 15.25 -7.31 -8.93
N TYR A 201 15.25 -6.00 -8.69
CA TYR A 201 15.70 -5.43 -7.43
C TYR A 201 14.78 -5.84 -6.27
N VAL A 202 13.46 -5.73 -6.47
CA VAL A 202 12.47 -6.12 -5.47
C VAL A 202 12.47 -7.63 -5.22
N PHE A 203 12.69 -8.45 -6.25
CA PHE A 203 12.87 -9.89 -6.09
C PHE A 203 14.06 -10.21 -5.17
N ASN A 204 15.18 -9.49 -5.31
CA ASN A 204 16.31 -9.63 -4.41
C ASN A 204 15.99 -9.20 -2.97
N LEU A 205 15.02 -8.32 -2.74
CA LEU A 205 14.58 -7.96 -1.39
C LEU A 205 13.48 -8.87 -0.84
N SER A 206 12.79 -9.62 -1.70
CA SER A 206 11.59 -10.38 -1.32
C SER A 206 11.81 -11.36 -0.17
N HIS A 207 13.03 -11.89 -0.01
CA HIS A 207 13.37 -12.78 1.10
C HIS A 207 13.41 -12.10 2.48
N PHE A 208 13.47 -10.76 2.54
CA PHE A 208 13.32 -9.98 3.77
C PHE A 208 11.87 -9.60 4.07
N PHE A 209 10.95 -9.88 3.14
CA PHE A 209 9.53 -9.59 3.28
C PHE A 209 8.78 -10.92 3.40
N GLY A 210 8.18 -11.17 4.56
CA GLY A 210 7.47 -12.41 4.82
C GLY A 210 6.31 -12.19 5.76
N GLN A 211 5.26 -12.98 5.59
CA GLN A 211 4.27 -13.10 6.65
C GLN A 211 4.93 -13.77 7.84
N VAL A 212 4.78 -13.20 9.04
CA VAL A 212 5.22 -13.85 10.28
C VAL A 212 4.43 -15.15 10.41
N TYR A 213 5.09 -16.29 10.23
CA TYR A 213 4.47 -17.59 10.40
C TYR A 213 4.37 -17.91 11.89
N TYR A 214 3.22 -17.65 12.50
CA TYR A 214 2.98 -18.05 13.88
C TYR A 214 3.06 -19.58 14.00
N ARG A 215 4.04 -20.07 14.76
CA ARG A 215 4.11 -21.48 15.13
C ARG A 215 3.25 -21.68 16.36
N TYR A 216 2.27 -22.56 16.27
CA TYR A 216 1.42 -22.90 17.42
C TYR A 216 1.94 -24.15 18.08
N LYS A 217 2.19 -24.10 19.39
CA LYS A 217 2.44 -25.32 20.19
C LYS A 217 1.16 -25.71 20.89
N LYS A 218 0.72 -26.94 20.63
CA LYS A 218 -0.38 -27.55 21.36
C LYS A 218 0.09 -27.89 22.78
N GLN A 219 -0.43 -27.18 23.77
CA GLN A 219 -0.41 -27.61 25.17
C GLN A 219 -1.69 -28.40 25.48
N SER A 220 -1.71 -29.12 26.60
CA SER A 220 -2.73 -30.15 26.94
C SER A 220 -4.19 -29.71 26.74
N LYS A 221 -4.51 -28.42 26.89
CA LYS A 221 -5.86 -27.86 26.70
C LYS A 221 -5.93 -26.57 25.86
N ARG A 222 -4.80 -26.05 25.34
CA ARG A 222 -4.77 -24.79 24.57
C ARG A 222 -3.65 -24.77 23.54
N TYR A 223 -3.81 -24.01 22.48
CA TYR A 223 -2.70 -23.62 21.60
C TYR A 223 -2.07 -22.35 22.14
N GLU A 224 -0.76 -22.35 22.27
CA GLU A 224 0.02 -21.15 22.56
C GLU A 224 0.76 -20.72 21.29
N ILE A 225 0.78 -19.41 21.04
CA ILE A 225 1.59 -18.81 19.97
C ILE A 225 3.04 -18.86 20.46
N LEU A 226 3.86 -19.68 19.81
CA LEU A 226 5.31 -19.56 19.88
C LEU A 226 5.70 -18.54 18.83
N VAL A 227 6.00 -17.31 19.26
CA VAL A 227 6.72 -16.37 18.40
C VAL A 227 8.14 -16.92 18.30
N HIS A 228 8.49 -17.45 17.13
CA HIS A 228 9.85 -17.80 16.78
C HIS A 228 10.11 -17.15 15.43
N ASP A 229 11.14 -16.31 15.41
CA ASP A 229 11.51 -15.42 14.30
C ASP A 229 11.52 -16.10 12.92
#